data_AF-X1D975-F1
#
_entry.id   AF-X1D975-F1
#
_cell.length_a   1.000
_cell.length_b   1.000
_cell.length_c   1.000
_cell.angle_alpha   90.00
_cell.angle_beta   90.00
_cell.angle_gamma   90.00
#
_symmetry.space_group_name_H-M   'P 1'
#
loop_
_entity.id
_entity.type
_entity.pdbx_description
1 polymer ?
#
loop_
_entity_poly.entity_id
_entity_poly.type
_entity_poly.pdbx_seq_one_letter_code
_entity_poly.pdbx_strand_id
1 'polypeptide(L)'
;PIKYGLIFSRFINKYKGSLSEEEVKKWRKEFIEGGVENDIPKKTVRAIWDTIIDKFKGYAFNKGHAISYSLLSYQTAYLKAHFPLEFLTARLMFEVESNALKSKDNIVKIKNEIRSKHIKIIPPNINQSTKTYSIINDQTLMTGFDALKYMSNEKSIDEILNNRPFKSFGDFLLKIISKNLRANAIQSLVASGALDEFGLTRKQMFLYCSDFNKKIKIWKTRRPGEDFVYPWPEEDVGEWTLSEKYGLIFSRFINKYKGENRILIVIYHHPIEKL
;
A
#
# COMPACT_ATOMS: atom_id res chain seq x y z
N PRO A 1 -2.91 -33.98 41.10
CA PRO A 1 -2.34 -33.38 39.86
C PRO A 1 -2.92 -31.99 39.46
N ILE A 2 -4.25 -31.83 39.31
CA ILE A 2 -4.87 -30.62 38.74
C ILE A 2 -4.78 -29.38 39.66
N LYS A 3 -4.82 -29.57 40.99
CA LYS A 3 -4.80 -28.48 41.99
C LYS A 3 -3.49 -27.67 41.98
N TYR A 4 -2.35 -28.33 41.75
CA TYR A 4 -1.02 -27.68 41.82
C TYR A 4 -0.54 -27.09 40.48
N GLY A 5 -1.02 -27.62 39.34
CA GLY A 5 -0.81 -26.97 38.03
C GLY A 5 -1.49 -25.61 37.93
N LEU A 6 -2.65 -25.45 38.60
CA LEU A 6 -3.35 -24.17 38.73
C LEU A 6 -2.59 -23.15 39.61
N ILE A 7 -1.91 -23.62 40.65
CA ILE A 7 -1.03 -22.79 41.49
C ILE A 7 0.13 -22.29 40.63
N PHE A 8 0.86 -23.16 39.95
CA PHE A 8 1.95 -22.72 39.07
C PHE A 8 1.51 -21.72 37.99
N SER A 9 0.36 -21.95 37.36
CA SER A 9 -0.22 -21.02 36.38
C SER A 9 -0.58 -19.66 36.99
N ARG A 10 -1.16 -19.63 38.20
CA ARG A 10 -1.46 -18.38 38.92
C ARG A 10 -0.20 -17.64 39.37
N PHE A 11 0.83 -18.36 39.81
CA PHE A 11 2.13 -17.80 40.17
C PHE A 11 2.73 -17.06 38.97
N ILE A 12 2.88 -17.73 37.83
CA ILE A 12 3.47 -17.14 36.62
C ILE A 12 2.62 -15.98 36.08
N ASN A 13 1.29 -16.09 36.10
CA ASN A 13 0.41 -15.00 35.62
C ASN A 13 0.46 -13.75 36.51
N LYS A 14 0.65 -13.92 37.83
CA LYS A 14 0.79 -12.82 38.81
C LYS A 14 2.25 -12.32 38.89
N TYR A 15 3.22 -13.16 38.54
CA TYR A 15 4.64 -12.82 38.46
C TYR A 15 4.94 -12.04 37.17
N LYS A 16 4.53 -10.77 37.16
CA LYS A 16 4.96 -9.76 36.17
C LYS A 16 5.99 -8.80 36.77
N GLY A 17 6.86 -9.30 37.65
CA GLY A 17 7.79 -8.48 38.43
C GLY A 17 7.14 -7.69 39.58
N SER A 18 5.86 -7.94 39.88
CA SER A 18 5.06 -7.23 40.89
C SER A 18 4.80 -8.02 42.18
N LEU A 19 5.33 -9.24 42.31
CA LEU A 19 5.17 -10.07 43.51
C LEU A 19 6.25 -9.73 44.53
N SER A 20 5.87 -9.62 45.80
CA SER A 20 6.85 -9.39 46.88
C SER A 20 7.67 -10.65 47.15
N GLU A 21 8.87 -10.49 47.72
CA GLU A 21 9.73 -11.64 48.09
C GLU A 21 9.04 -12.59 49.08
N GLU A 22 8.20 -12.06 49.96
CA GLU A 22 7.44 -12.84 50.93
C GLU A 22 6.38 -13.71 50.25
N GLU A 23 5.67 -13.18 49.24
CA GLU A 23 4.75 -13.96 48.44
C GLU A 23 5.50 -15.07 47.69
N VAL A 24 6.65 -14.78 47.08
CA VAL A 24 7.44 -15.82 46.38
C VAL A 24 7.88 -16.94 47.33
N LYS A 25 8.32 -16.62 48.56
CA LYS A 25 8.70 -17.61 49.58
C LYS A 25 7.51 -18.47 50.01
N LYS A 26 6.33 -17.88 50.19
CA LYS A 26 5.10 -18.60 50.53
C LYS A 26 4.75 -19.63 49.44
N TRP A 27 4.76 -19.19 48.18
CA TRP A 27 4.45 -20.06 47.04
C TRP A 27 5.49 -21.18 46.85
N ARG A 28 6.77 -20.89 47.12
CA ARG A 28 7.84 -21.92 47.13
C ARG A 28 7.55 -23.02 48.15
N LYS A 29 7.12 -22.66 49.36
CA LYS A 29 6.78 -23.61 50.41
C LYS A 29 5.59 -24.49 49.99
N GLU A 30 4.50 -23.88 49.54
CA GLU A 30 3.29 -24.58 49.07
C GLU A 30 3.59 -25.53 47.89
N PHE A 31 4.47 -25.12 46.97
CA PHE A 31 4.90 -25.97 45.84
C PHE A 31 5.71 -27.20 46.29
N ILE A 32 6.64 -27.02 47.23
CA ILE A 32 7.48 -28.12 47.76
C ILE A 32 6.63 -29.12 48.54
N GLU A 33 5.76 -28.62 49.43
CA GLU A 33 4.85 -29.46 50.22
C GLU A 33 3.89 -30.22 49.32
N GLY A 34 3.28 -29.54 48.35
CA GLY A 34 2.42 -30.18 47.36
C GLY A 34 3.11 -31.25 46.51
N GLY A 35 4.38 -31.04 46.13
CA GLY A 35 5.13 -32.06 45.40
C GLY A 35 5.41 -33.32 46.23
N VAL A 36 5.74 -33.14 47.52
CA VAL A 36 5.98 -34.27 48.46
C VAL A 36 4.69 -35.03 48.74
N GLU A 37 3.55 -34.35 48.85
CA GLU A 37 2.22 -34.99 48.99
C GLU A 37 1.80 -35.81 47.75
N ASN A 38 2.41 -35.58 46.58
CA ASN A 38 2.19 -36.37 45.37
C ASN A 38 3.35 -37.37 45.11
N ASP A 39 4.01 -37.84 46.18
CA ASP A 39 5.10 -38.84 46.15
C ASP A 39 6.35 -38.45 45.33
N ILE A 40 6.57 -37.15 45.09
CA ILE A 40 7.78 -36.68 44.42
C ILE A 40 8.88 -36.41 45.47
N PRO A 41 10.11 -36.95 45.32
CA PRO A 41 11.18 -36.70 46.26
C PRO A 41 11.43 -35.20 46.47
N LYS A 42 11.48 -34.77 47.73
CA LYS A 42 11.64 -33.35 48.13
C LYS A 42 12.83 -32.66 47.46
N LYS A 43 13.93 -33.39 47.26
CA LYS A 43 15.14 -32.89 46.57
C LYS A 43 14.84 -32.53 45.12
N THR A 44 14.04 -33.35 44.43
CA THR A 44 13.62 -33.14 43.04
C THR A 44 12.69 -31.94 42.92
N VAL A 45 11.69 -31.83 43.80
CA VAL A 45 10.73 -30.70 43.78
C VAL A 45 11.44 -29.36 44.04
N ARG A 46 12.38 -29.33 45.00
CA ARG A 46 13.23 -28.15 45.25
C ARG A 46 14.07 -27.78 44.03
N ALA A 47 14.71 -28.77 43.41
CA ALA A 47 15.50 -28.53 42.21
C ALA A 47 14.65 -27.94 41.08
N ILE A 48 13.43 -28.45 40.85
CA ILE A 48 12.49 -27.91 39.84
C ILE A 48 12.17 -26.43 40.12
N TRP A 49 11.86 -26.08 41.37
CA TRP A 49 11.60 -24.69 41.73
C TRP A 49 12.82 -23.80 41.46
N ASP A 50 13.99 -24.17 41.99
CA ASP A 50 15.17 -23.32 41.98
C ASP A 50 15.80 -23.20 40.57
N THR A 51 15.66 -24.22 39.73
CA THR A 51 16.26 -24.25 38.38
C THR A 51 15.33 -23.80 37.27
N ILE A 52 14.03 -24.10 37.39
CA ILE A 52 13.05 -23.82 36.33
C ILE A 52 12.18 -22.64 36.74
N ILE A 53 11.51 -22.71 37.88
CA ILE A 53 10.48 -21.72 38.23
C ILE A 53 11.11 -20.38 38.57
N ASP A 54 12.10 -20.36 39.47
CA ASP A 54 12.70 -19.13 39.97
C ASP A 54 13.56 -18.42 38.92
N LYS A 55 14.16 -19.17 37.99
CA LYS A 55 14.97 -18.61 36.90
C LYS A 55 14.12 -18.15 35.70
N PHE A 56 13.09 -18.90 35.31
CA PHE A 56 12.30 -18.61 34.10
C PHE A 56 11.07 -17.72 34.35
N LYS A 57 10.71 -17.42 35.60
CA LYS A 57 9.56 -16.56 35.95
C LYS A 57 9.52 -15.20 35.25
N GLY A 58 10.67 -14.61 34.92
CA GLY A 58 10.75 -13.33 34.18
C GLY A 58 10.63 -13.45 32.66
N TYR A 59 10.79 -14.66 32.11
CA TYR A 59 10.78 -14.93 30.67
C TYR A 59 9.60 -15.82 30.24
N ALA A 60 8.75 -16.21 31.19
CA ALA A 60 7.59 -17.05 30.92
C ALA A 60 6.59 -16.29 30.04
N PHE A 61 6.14 -16.93 28.97
CA PHE A 61 5.21 -16.35 28.01
C PHE A 61 3.88 -17.10 28.00
N ASN A 62 2.79 -16.39 27.70
CA ASN A 62 1.48 -17.01 27.59
C ASN A 62 1.43 -17.89 26.34
N LYS A 63 1.35 -19.22 26.53
CA LYS A 63 1.30 -20.20 25.45
C LYS A 63 0.13 -19.98 24.50
N GLY A 64 -1.06 -19.62 25.00
CA GLY A 64 -2.23 -19.35 24.16
C GLY A 64 -2.00 -18.19 23.19
N HIS A 65 -1.45 -17.08 23.70
CA HIS A 65 -1.09 -15.92 22.89
C HIS A 65 0.04 -16.26 21.89
N ALA A 66 1.05 -17.04 22.29
CA ALA A 66 2.08 -17.48 21.36
C ALA A 66 1.51 -18.31 20.21
N ILE A 67 0.62 -19.26 20.51
CA ILE A 67 0.03 -20.15 19.50
C ILE A 67 -0.82 -19.34 18.51
N SER A 68 -1.66 -18.41 18.99
CA SER A 68 -2.54 -17.64 18.09
C SER A 68 -1.74 -16.79 17.08
N TYR A 69 -0.68 -16.12 17.53
CA TYR A 69 0.19 -15.34 16.63
C TYR A 69 1.08 -16.22 15.74
N SER A 70 1.53 -17.37 16.25
CA SER A 70 2.32 -18.33 15.46
C SER A 70 1.50 -18.92 14.33
N LEU A 71 0.22 -19.23 14.57
CA LEU A 71 -0.69 -19.72 13.54
C LEU A 71 -0.87 -18.69 12.42
N LEU A 72 -1.11 -17.42 12.76
CA LEU A 72 -1.25 -16.35 11.76
C LEU A 72 0.06 -16.13 10.98
N SER A 73 1.20 -16.18 11.67
CA SER A 73 2.52 -16.07 11.04
C SER A 73 2.77 -17.23 10.06
N TYR A 74 2.40 -18.45 10.44
CA TYR A 74 2.49 -19.63 9.58
C TYR A 74 1.60 -19.49 8.34
N GLN A 75 0.34 -19.08 8.51
CA GLN A 75 -0.58 -18.83 7.39
C GLN A 75 -0.03 -17.77 6.42
N THR A 76 0.52 -16.68 6.96
CA THR A 76 1.14 -15.61 6.15
C THR A 76 2.35 -16.14 5.38
N ALA A 77 3.22 -16.93 6.03
CA ALA A 77 4.37 -17.54 5.38
C ALA A 77 3.96 -18.56 4.31
N TYR A 78 2.94 -19.36 4.58
CA TYR A 78 2.37 -20.32 3.64
C TYR A 78 1.86 -19.62 2.37
N LEU A 79 1.05 -18.57 2.51
CA LEU A 79 0.55 -17.79 1.37
C LEU A 79 1.71 -17.16 0.58
N LYS A 80 2.72 -16.61 1.25
CA LYS A 80 3.88 -16.04 0.57
C LYS A 80 4.72 -17.09 -0.17
N ALA A 81 4.80 -18.31 0.34
CA ALA A 81 5.58 -19.40 -0.26
C ALA A 81 4.87 -20.00 -1.48
N HIS A 82 3.55 -20.19 -1.40
CA HIS A 82 2.78 -20.88 -2.45
C HIS A 82 2.09 -19.94 -3.45
N PHE A 83 1.74 -18.71 -3.03
CA PHE A 83 1.05 -17.70 -3.84
C PHE A 83 1.77 -16.34 -3.75
N PRO A 84 3.06 -16.27 -4.18
CA PRO A 84 3.90 -15.10 -3.93
C PRO A 84 3.39 -13.84 -4.64
N LEU A 85 2.86 -13.95 -5.86
CA LEU A 85 2.40 -12.81 -6.64
C LEU A 85 1.11 -12.23 -6.04
N GLU A 86 0.15 -13.08 -5.73
CA GLU A 86 -1.12 -12.73 -5.10
C GLU A 86 -0.88 -12.12 -3.72
N PHE A 87 0.00 -12.75 -2.92
CA PHE A 87 0.36 -12.25 -1.59
C PHE A 87 1.00 -10.85 -1.64
N LEU A 88 1.99 -10.66 -2.52
CA LEU A 88 2.66 -9.37 -2.67
C LEU A 88 1.73 -8.30 -3.24
N THR A 89 0.82 -8.68 -4.14
CA THR A 89 -0.19 -7.79 -4.72
C THR A 89 -1.20 -7.36 -3.66
N ALA A 90 -1.72 -8.27 -2.85
CA ALA A 90 -2.63 -7.95 -1.75
C ALA A 90 -1.96 -7.02 -0.72
N ARG A 91 -0.70 -7.30 -0.38
CA ARG A 91 0.08 -6.43 0.51
C ARG A 91 0.31 -5.04 -0.11
N LEU A 92 0.57 -4.97 -1.41
CA LEU A 92 0.75 -3.71 -2.13
C LEU A 92 -0.53 -2.86 -2.10
N MET A 93 -1.69 -3.47 -2.35
CA MET A 93 -2.99 -2.81 -2.26
C MET A 93 -3.25 -2.25 -0.86
N PHE A 94 -3.00 -3.05 0.18
CA PHE A 94 -3.16 -2.61 1.56
C PHE A 94 -2.30 -1.39 1.90
N GLU A 95 -1.02 -1.37 1.48
CA GLU A 95 -0.14 -0.23 1.75
C GLU A 95 -0.61 1.04 1.01
N VAL A 96 -1.13 0.91 -0.22
CA VAL A 96 -1.70 2.02 -1.00
C VAL A 96 -2.93 2.60 -0.30
N GLU A 97 -3.82 1.76 0.22
CA GLU A 97 -5.02 2.18 0.93
C GLU A 97 -4.69 2.83 2.28
N SER A 98 -3.77 2.23 3.05
CA SER A 98 -3.45 2.65 4.43
C SER A 98 -2.98 4.09 4.57
N ASN A 99 -2.33 4.65 3.53
CA ASN A 99 -1.72 5.98 3.54
C ASN A 99 -0.86 6.30 4.77
N ALA A 100 -0.29 5.27 5.43
CA ALA A 100 0.54 5.44 6.61
C ALA A 100 1.84 6.22 6.32
N LEU A 101 2.45 6.82 7.36
CA LEU A 101 3.69 7.60 7.21
C LEU A 101 4.83 6.82 6.50
N LYS A 102 4.89 5.50 6.68
CA LYS A 102 5.88 4.59 6.06
C LYS A 102 5.36 3.84 4.83
N SER A 103 4.12 4.07 4.41
CA SER A 103 3.52 3.30 3.31
C SER A 103 4.29 3.47 2.01
N LYS A 104 4.82 4.67 1.74
CA LYS A 104 5.65 4.95 0.56
C LYS A 104 6.88 4.05 0.51
N ASP A 105 7.64 3.98 1.59
CA ASP A 105 8.84 3.15 1.68
C ASP A 105 8.51 1.66 1.55
N ASN A 106 7.39 1.23 2.14
CA ASN A 106 6.90 -0.14 2.03
C ASN A 106 6.48 -0.49 0.60
N ILE A 107 5.77 0.40 -0.09
CA ILE A 107 5.39 0.24 -1.50
C ILE A 107 6.65 0.06 -2.36
N VAL A 108 7.72 0.83 -2.11
CA VAL A 108 9.00 0.66 -2.84
C VAL A 108 9.57 -0.72 -2.63
N LYS A 109 9.65 -1.16 -1.37
CA LYS A 109 10.19 -2.48 -1.01
C LYS A 109 9.40 -3.60 -1.66
N ILE A 110 8.07 -3.54 -1.63
CA ILE A 110 7.19 -4.54 -2.23
C ILE A 110 7.37 -4.54 -3.76
N LYS A 111 7.39 -3.38 -4.41
CA LYS A 111 7.63 -3.29 -5.87
C LYS A 111 8.99 -3.86 -6.27
N ASN A 112 10.03 -3.62 -5.47
CA ASN A 112 11.36 -4.19 -5.70
C ASN A 112 11.37 -5.71 -5.50
N GLU A 113 10.62 -6.24 -4.53
CA GLU A 113 10.46 -7.68 -4.32
C GLU A 113 9.69 -8.37 -5.46
N ILE A 114 8.67 -7.70 -6.01
CA ILE A 114 7.95 -8.19 -7.20
C ILE A 114 8.91 -8.23 -8.41
N ARG A 115 9.69 -7.17 -8.61
CA ARG A 115 10.67 -7.08 -9.71
C ARG A 115 11.80 -8.11 -9.57
N SER A 116 12.28 -8.40 -8.35
CA SER A 116 13.31 -9.42 -8.14
C SER A 116 12.84 -10.84 -8.44
N LYS A 117 11.51 -11.06 -8.48
CA LYS A 117 10.88 -12.29 -8.94
C LYS A 117 10.62 -12.32 -10.46
N HIS A 118 11.22 -11.41 -11.23
CA HIS A 118 11.04 -11.26 -12.68
C HIS A 118 9.61 -10.93 -13.13
N ILE A 119 8.79 -10.37 -12.24
CA ILE A 119 7.42 -9.96 -12.55
C ILE A 119 7.45 -8.50 -13.00
N LYS A 120 6.90 -8.25 -14.20
CA LYS A 120 6.82 -6.92 -14.79
C LYS A 120 5.66 -6.15 -14.18
N ILE A 121 5.94 -4.94 -13.69
CA ILE A 121 4.90 -4.00 -13.26
C ILE A 121 4.70 -3.00 -14.39
N ILE A 122 3.55 -3.07 -15.04
CA ILE A 122 3.23 -2.21 -16.18
C ILE A 122 2.45 -0.96 -15.74
N PRO A 123 2.59 0.17 -16.46
CA PRO A 123 1.79 1.35 -16.21
C PRO A 123 0.30 1.03 -16.31
N PRO A 124 -0.55 1.83 -15.64
CA PRO A 124 -1.98 1.70 -15.84
C PRO A 124 -2.31 1.89 -17.32
N ASN A 125 -3.46 1.37 -17.75
CA ASN A 125 -4.02 1.61 -19.07
C ASN A 125 -5.48 2.04 -18.92
N ILE A 126 -5.89 3.09 -19.63
CA ILE A 126 -7.19 3.72 -19.46
C ILE A 126 -8.37 2.80 -19.79
N ASN A 127 -8.19 1.81 -20.65
CA ASN A 127 -9.22 0.85 -21.06
C ASN A 127 -9.15 -0.47 -20.29
N GLN A 128 -7.96 -0.90 -19.86
CA GLN A 128 -7.73 -2.23 -19.27
C GLN A 128 -7.56 -2.22 -17.75
N SER A 129 -7.00 -1.17 -17.15
CA SER A 129 -6.73 -1.14 -15.70
C SER A 129 -8.01 -1.15 -14.88
N THR A 130 -7.95 -1.82 -13.73
CA THR A 130 -8.98 -1.79 -12.70
C THR A 130 -8.75 -0.66 -11.70
N LYS A 131 -9.67 -0.50 -10.74
CA LYS A 131 -9.49 0.44 -9.62
C LYS A 131 -8.21 0.16 -8.84
N THR A 132 -8.02 -1.10 -8.44
CA THR A 132 -6.84 -1.61 -7.72
C THR A 132 -5.89 -2.33 -8.69
N TYR A 133 -4.70 -2.71 -8.22
CA TYR A 133 -3.76 -3.54 -9.01
C TYR A 133 -4.42 -4.82 -9.50
N SER A 134 -4.03 -5.32 -10.67
CA SER A 134 -4.56 -6.57 -11.21
C SER A 134 -3.47 -7.44 -11.81
N ILE A 135 -3.56 -8.74 -11.57
CA ILE A 135 -2.65 -9.73 -12.13
C ILE A 135 -3.19 -10.07 -13.52
N ILE A 136 -2.42 -9.75 -14.57
CA ILE A 136 -2.78 -10.06 -15.95
C ILE A 136 -2.39 -11.50 -16.30
N ASN A 137 -1.22 -11.92 -15.81
CA ASN A 137 -0.68 -13.28 -15.90
C ASN A 137 0.43 -13.44 -14.85
N ASP A 138 0.99 -14.64 -14.75
CA ASP A 138 2.03 -15.01 -13.77
C ASP A 138 3.29 -14.13 -13.80
N GLN A 139 3.49 -13.35 -14.85
CA GLN A 139 4.66 -12.50 -15.06
C GLN A 139 4.34 -11.00 -15.17
N THR A 140 3.07 -10.60 -15.06
CA THR A 140 2.64 -9.22 -15.33
C THR A 140 1.61 -8.72 -14.34
N LEU A 141 1.97 -7.66 -13.63
CA LEU A 141 1.10 -6.92 -12.72
C LEU A 141 0.74 -5.57 -13.32
N MET A 142 -0.55 -5.34 -13.54
CA MET A 142 -1.12 -4.08 -14.00
C MET A 142 -1.34 -3.12 -12.83
N THR A 143 -0.91 -1.87 -13.01
CA THR A 143 -1.12 -0.83 -12.00
C THR A 143 -2.58 -0.37 -11.99
N GLY A 144 -3.17 -0.28 -10.79
CA GLY A 144 -4.50 0.28 -10.56
C GLY A 144 -4.51 1.81 -10.55
N PHE A 145 -5.68 2.42 -10.73
CA PHE A 145 -5.81 3.88 -10.66
C PHE A 145 -5.70 4.43 -9.24
N ASP A 146 -6.06 3.64 -8.22
CA ASP A 146 -5.94 3.99 -6.80
C ASP A 146 -4.50 4.36 -6.39
N ALA A 147 -3.51 3.74 -7.04
CA ALA A 147 -2.10 4.00 -6.83
C ALA A 147 -1.66 5.39 -7.30
N LEU A 148 -2.50 6.12 -8.03
CA LEU A 148 -2.20 7.46 -8.53
C LEU A 148 -2.70 8.53 -7.54
N LYS A 149 -1.80 9.40 -7.09
CA LYS A 149 -2.03 10.43 -6.05
C LYS A 149 -3.26 11.32 -6.27
N TYR A 150 -3.58 11.66 -7.52
CA TYR A 150 -4.71 12.54 -7.85
C TYR A 150 -5.96 11.78 -8.31
N MET A 151 -5.92 10.45 -8.26
CA MET A 151 -7.02 9.55 -8.61
C MET A 151 -7.64 8.88 -7.39
N SER A 152 -7.27 9.26 -6.17
CA SER A 152 -7.76 8.63 -4.93
C SER A 152 -9.26 8.84 -4.65
N ASN A 153 -9.97 9.63 -5.45
CA ASN A 153 -11.42 9.77 -5.34
C ASN A 153 -12.10 8.65 -6.13
N GLU A 154 -12.82 7.77 -5.44
CA GLU A 154 -13.54 6.65 -6.04
C GLU A 154 -14.47 7.10 -7.17
N LYS A 155 -15.16 8.23 -7.02
CA LYS A 155 -16.07 8.76 -8.05
C LYS A 155 -15.38 9.01 -9.39
N SER A 156 -14.13 9.47 -9.36
CA SER A 156 -13.34 9.73 -10.58
C SER A 156 -12.90 8.44 -11.26
N ILE A 157 -12.62 7.39 -10.47
CA ILE A 157 -12.27 6.07 -11.00
C ILE A 157 -13.54 5.43 -11.59
N ASP A 158 -14.65 5.43 -10.86
CA ASP A 158 -15.90 4.81 -11.30
C ASP A 158 -16.42 5.46 -12.59
N GLU A 159 -16.28 6.78 -12.71
CA GLU A 159 -16.61 7.50 -13.94
C GLU A 159 -15.75 7.06 -15.13
N ILE A 160 -14.46 6.78 -14.92
CA ILE A 160 -13.61 6.19 -15.97
C ILE A 160 -14.12 4.80 -16.34
N LEU A 161 -14.35 3.94 -15.35
CA LEU A 161 -14.78 2.56 -15.58
C LEU A 161 -16.11 2.49 -16.34
N ASN A 162 -17.07 3.38 -16.01
CA ASN A 162 -18.41 3.39 -16.60
C ASN A 162 -18.48 3.96 -18.02
N ASN A 163 -17.52 4.80 -18.44
CA ASN A 163 -17.53 5.44 -19.76
C ASN A 163 -16.61 4.77 -20.80
N ARG A 164 -15.99 3.64 -20.44
CA ARG A 164 -15.17 2.81 -21.33
C ARG A 164 -16.01 2.14 -22.44
N PRO A 165 -15.37 1.76 -23.57
CA PRO A 165 -13.98 2.04 -23.93
C PRO A 165 -13.80 3.47 -24.49
N PHE A 166 -12.56 3.97 -24.40
CA PHE A 166 -12.14 5.23 -24.99
C PHE A 166 -11.36 4.97 -26.28
N LYS A 167 -11.76 5.60 -27.38
CA LYS A 167 -11.15 5.40 -28.71
C LYS A 167 -9.95 6.31 -28.97
N SER A 168 -9.97 7.50 -28.39
CA SER A 168 -8.92 8.52 -28.56
C SER A 168 -8.86 9.41 -27.34
N PHE A 169 -7.79 10.21 -27.24
CA PHE A 169 -7.68 11.19 -26.17
C PHE A 169 -8.83 12.22 -26.23
N GLY A 170 -9.26 12.64 -27.43
CA GLY A 170 -10.44 13.50 -27.59
C GLY A 170 -11.73 12.86 -27.07
N ASP A 171 -11.98 11.59 -27.39
CA ASP A 171 -13.14 10.83 -26.90
C ASP A 171 -13.12 10.70 -25.36
N PHE A 172 -11.96 10.43 -24.78
CA PHE A 172 -11.75 10.43 -23.32
C PHE A 172 -12.13 11.78 -22.70
N LEU A 173 -11.61 12.88 -23.23
CA LEU A 173 -11.89 14.21 -22.70
C LEU A 173 -13.36 14.59 -22.84
N LEU A 174 -14.01 14.26 -23.97
CA LEU A 174 -15.44 14.53 -24.19
C LEU A 174 -16.35 13.79 -23.19
N LYS A 175 -16.07 12.51 -22.93
CA LYS A 175 -16.86 11.67 -22.03
C LYS A 175 -16.67 12.03 -20.55
N ILE A 176 -15.46 12.39 -20.14
CA ILE A 176 -15.08 12.49 -18.72
C ILE A 176 -14.95 13.92 -18.20
N ILE A 177 -14.32 14.83 -18.96
CA ILE A 177 -14.01 16.18 -18.43
C ILE A 177 -15.29 16.96 -18.09
N SER A 178 -16.38 16.70 -18.80
CA SER A 178 -17.62 17.44 -18.63
C SER A 178 -18.30 17.22 -17.27
N LYS A 179 -17.91 16.18 -16.51
CA LYS A 179 -18.72 15.69 -15.39
C LYS A 179 -18.01 15.76 -14.03
N ASN A 180 -16.81 15.21 -13.80
CA ASN A 180 -16.16 15.33 -12.48
C ASN A 180 -14.61 15.33 -12.41
N LEU A 181 -13.89 15.07 -13.51
CA LEU A 181 -12.42 14.95 -13.43
C LEU A 181 -11.69 16.30 -13.52
N ARG A 182 -10.86 16.60 -12.51
CA ARG A 182 -10.01 17.81 -12.49
C ARG A 182 -8.81 17.65 -13.42
N ALA A 183 -8.28 18.76 -13.94
CA ALA A 183 -7.08 18.77 -14.80
C ALA A 183 -5.88 18.04 -14.14
N ASN A 184 -5.70 18.17 -12.82
CA ASN A 184 -4.63 17.47 -12.09
C ASN A 184 -4.75 15.93 -12.14
N ALA A 185 -5.97 15.40 -12.15
CA ALA A 185 -6.21 13.96 -12.25
C ALA A 185 -5.81 13.46 -13.65
N ILE A 186 -6.15 14.21 -14.70
CA ILE A 186 -5.79 13.92 -16.08
C ILE A 186 -4.28 14.00 -16.27
N GLN A 187 -3.64 15.04 -15.76
CA GLN A 187 -2.18 15.15 -15.75
C GLN A 187 -1.52 13.96 -15.04
N SER A 188 -2.12 13.46 -13.96
CA SER A 188 -1.64 12.26 -13.28
C SER A 188 -1.78 11.01 -14.14
N LEU A 189 -2.89 10.86 -14.86
CA LEU A 189 -3.12 9.76 -15.80
C LEU A 189 -2.10 9.80 -16.95
N VAL A 190 -1.92 10.97 -17.59
CA VAL A 190 -0.94 11.19 -18.66
C VAL A 190 0.46 10.82 -18.17
N ALA A 191 0.88 11.36 -17.03
CA ALA A 191 2.23 11.17 -16.54
C ALA A 191 2.49 9.72 -16.08
N SER A 192 1.44 8.99 -15.67
CA SER A 192 1.54 7.58 -15.31
C SER A 192 1.64 6.63 -16.51
N GLY A 193 1.39 7.11 -17.73
CA GLY A 193 1.32 6.29 -18.94
C GLY A 193 -0.06 5.69 -19.23
N ALA A 194 -1.09 6.06 -18.45
CA ALA A 194 -2.46 5.53 -18.61
C ALA A 194 -3.05 5.75 -20.01
N LEU A 195 -2.62 6.82 -20.68
CA LEU A 195 -3.20 7.32 -21.93
C LEU A 195 -2.26 7.08 -23.12
N ASP A 196 -1.18 6.32 -22.95
CA ASP A 196 -0.17 6.08 -23.99
C ASP A 196 -0.75 5.30 -25.19
N GLU A 197 -1.81 4.51 -24.98
CA GLU A 197 -2.51 3.77 -26.03
C GLU A 197 -3.05 4.68 -27.15
N PHE A 198 -3.27 5.97 -26.87
CA PHE A 198 -3.78 6.92 -27.86
C PHE A 198 -2.73 7.43 -28.86
N GLY A 199 -1.46 7.05 -28.71
CA GLY A 199 -0.40 7.40 -29.66
C GLY A 199 0.00 8.88 -29.71
N LEU A 200 -0.51 9.71 -28.78
CA LEU A 200 -0.08 11.11 -28.62
C LEU A 200 1.12 11.20 -27.67
N THR A 201 1.95 12.23 -27.84
CA THR A 201 3.04 12.47 -26.89
C THR A 201 2.46 12.85 -25.52
N ARG A 202 3.07 12.35 -24.44
CA ARG A 202 2.64 12.72 -23.07
C ARG A 202 2.74 14.23 -22.85
N LYS A 203 3.68 14.93 -23.49
CA LYS A 203 3.82 16.39 -23.44
C LYS A 203 2.60 17.11 -24.02
N GLN A 204 2.16 16.73 -25.23
CA GLN A 204 0.94 17.25 -25.83
C GLN A 204 -0.26 17.01 -24.89
N MET A 205 -0.49 15.76 -24.46
CA MET A 205 -1.64 15.45 -23.61
C MET A 205 -1.64 16.23 -22.28
N PHE A 206 -0.47 16.43 -21.68
CA PHE A 206 -0.31 17.15 -20.42
C PHE A 206 -0.59 18.65 -20.54
N LEU A 207 -0.15 19.29 -21.63
CA LEU A 207 -0.36 20.73 -21.87
C LEU A 207 -1.80 21.02 -22.28
N TYR A 208 -2.38 20.20 -23.17
CA TYR A 208 -3.69 20.49 -23.74
C TYR A 208 -4.87 20.13 -22.83
N CYS A 209 -4.67 19.37 -21.75
CA CYS A 209 -5.74 18.97 -20.85
C CYS A 209 -6.38 20.16 -20.09
N SER A 210 -5.62 21.21 -19.75
CA SER A 210 -6.13 22.35 -18.96
C SER A 210 -7.04 23.26 -19.77
N ASP A 211 -6.77 23.42 -21.07
CA ASP A 211 -7.49 24.33 -21.93
C ASP A 211 -8.69 23.68 -22.64
N PHE A 212 -8.79 22.36 -22.60
CA PHE A 212 -9.85 21.60 -23.26
C PHE A 212 -11.25 22.13 -22.92
N ASN A 213 -11.53 22.35 -21.63
CA ASN A 213 -12.81 22.86 -21.14
C ASN A 213 -13.17 24.25 -21.66
N LYS A 214 -12.18 25.13 -21.79
CA LYS A 214 -12.41 26.47 -22.32
C LYS A 214 -12.70 26.39 -23.82
N LYS A 215 -11.91 25.61 -24.55
CA LYS A 215 -12.04 25.43 -25.99
C LYS A 215 -13.37 24.78 -26.37
N ILE A 216 -13.79 23.71 -25.68
CA ILE A 216 -15.07 23.05 -25.97
C ILE A 216 -16.26 23.97 -25.70
N LYS A 217 -16.22 24.78 -24.63
CA LYS A 217 -17.27 25.75 -24.32
C LYS A 217 -17.38 26.80 -25.42
N ILE A 218 -16.26 27.41 -25.81
CA ILE A 218 -16.20 28.41 -26.89
C ILE A 218 -16.71 27.82 -28.21
N TRP A 219 -16.29 26.59 -28.52
CA TRP A 219 -16.65 25.93 -29.75
C TRP A 219 -18.15 25.62 -29.83
N LYS A 220 -18.74 25.06 -28.76
CA LYS A 220 -20.19 24.83 -28.67
C LYS A 220 -21.02 26.11 -28.78
N THR A 221 -20.51 27.24 -28.26
CA THR A 221 -21.17 28.56 -28.40
C THR A 221 -21.11 29.08 -29.83
N ARG A 222 -19.98 28.87 -30.53
CA ARG A 222 -19.79 29.38 -31.90
C ARG A 222 -20.44 28.49 -32.97
N ARG A 223 -20.54 27.18 -32.70
CA ARG A 223 -21.02 26.17 -33.66
C ARG A 223 -21.99 25.20 -32.98
N PRO A 224 -23.24 25.63 -32.75
CA PRO A 224 -24.25 24.75 -32.17
C PRO A 224 -24.59 23.63 -33.16
N GLY A 225 -24.47 22.36 -32.72
CA GLY A 225 -24.89 21.18 -33.48
C GLY A 225 -23.79 20.47 -34.29
N GLU A 226 -22.61 21.04 -34.42
CA GLU A 226 -21.45 20.31 -34.99
C GLU A 226 -20.84 19.36 -33.94
N ASP A 227 -20.06 18.37 -34.40
CA ASP A 227 -19.18 17.55 -33.54
C ASP A 227 -17.84 18.22 -33.23
N PHE A 228 -17.47 18.28 -31.94
CA PHE A 228 -16.25 18.96 -31.52
C PHE A 228 -15.00 18.20 -31.96
N VAL A 229 -14.28 18.77 -32.93
CA VAL A 229 -12.94 18.31 -33.31
C VAL A 229 -11.90 19.18 -32.61
N TYR A 230 -11.08 18.58 -31.74
CA TYR A 230 -10.00 19.31 -31.10
C TYR A 230 -8.90 19.59 -32.14
N PRO A 231 -8.48 20.85 -32.34
CA PRO A 231 -7.36 21.18 -33.21
C PRO A 231 -6.07 20.77 -32.49
N TRP A 232 -5.65 19.52 -32.68
CA TRP A 232 -4.35 19.06 -32.22
C TRP A 232 -3.27 19.84 -32.98
N PRO A 233 -2.20 20.29 -32.30
CA PRO A 233 -1.09 20.92 -33.00
C PRO A 233 -0.48 19.89 -33.94
N GLU A 234 -0.25 20.30 -35.19
CA GLU A 234 0.46 19.48 -36.17
C GLU A 234 1.97 19.43 -35.87
N GLU A 235 2.48 20.41 -35.11
CA GLU A 235 3.86 20.42 -34.64
C GLU A 235 4.09 19.31 -33.61
N ASP A 236 5.09 18.47 -33.89
CA ASP A 236 5.65 17.56 -32.89
C ASP A 236 6.28 18.42 -31.78
N VAL A 237 5.63 18.43 -30.61
CA VAL A 237 6.06 19.21 -29.45
C VAL A 237 7.32 18.59 -28.81
N GLY A 238 7.76 17.43 -29.31
CA GLY A 238 8.92 16.69 -28.87
C GLY A 238 8.78 16.14 -27.45
N GLU A 239 9.86 15.55 -26.96
CA GLU A 239 9.95 15.14 -25.56
C GLU A 239 10.16 16.35 -24.63
N TRP A 240 9.98 16.12 -23.33
CA TRP A 240 10.25 17.15 -22.33
C TRP A 240 11.75 17.42 -22.25
N THR A 241 12.14 18.67 -22.47
CA THR A 241 13.51 19.10 -22.19
C THR A 241 13.77 19.08 -20.68
N LEU A 242 15.04 18.94 -20.29
CA LEU A 242 15.43 18.94 -18.88
C LEU A 242 15.00 20.24 -18.17
N SER A 243 15.13 21.39 -18.84
CA SER A 243 14.69 22.70 -18.33
C SER A 243 13.19 22.78 -18.10
N GLU A 244 12.37 22.22 -19.01
CA GLU A 244 10.91 22.17 -18.82
C GLU A 244 10.52 21.23 -17.67
N LYS A 245 11.19 20.08 -17.51
CA LYS A 245 11.00 19.19 -16.36
C LYS A 245 11.32 19.91 -15.05
N TYR A 246 12.43 20.64 -15.00
CA TYR A 246 12.76 21.48 -13.86
C TYR A 246 11.71 22.56 -13.62
N GLY A 247 11.22 23.25 -14.66
CA GLY A 247 10.15 24.24 -14.55
C GLY A 247 8.84 23.68 -13.97
N LEU A 248 8.46 22.45 -14.34
CA LEU A 248 7.30 21.75 -13.76
C LEU A 248 7.50 21.40 -12.28
N ILE A 249 8.73 21.02 -11.90
CA ILE A 249 9.09 20.75 -10.50
C ILE A 249 9.13 22.05 -9.70
N PHE A 250 9.75 23.10 -10.25
CA PHE A 250 9.98 24.38 -9.59
C PHE A 250 8.69 25.18 -9.40
N SER A 251 7.80 25.23 -10.40
CA SER A 251 6.47 25.83 -10.26
C SER A 251 5.63 25.16 -9.16
N ARG A 252 5.75 23.83 -9.00
CA ARG A 252 5.12 23.09 -7.90
C ARG A 252 5.85 23.31 -6.56
N PHE A 253 7.15 23.59 -6.57
CA PHE A 253 7.94 23.96 -5.39
C PHE A 253 7.65 25.40 -4.91
N ILE A 254 7.37 26.35 -5.80
CA ILE A 254 6.95 27.71 -5.40
C ILE A 254 5.57 27.66 -4.72
N ASN A 255 4.65 26.81 -5.21
CA ASN A 255 3.37 26.58 -4.54
C ASN A 255 3.53 25.95 -3.14
N LYS A 256 4.61 25.20 -2.88
CA LYS A 256 4.97 24.65 -1.56
C LYS A 256 5.28 25.74 -0.53
N TYR A 257 5.91 26.84 -0.95
CA TYR A 257 6.24 27.97 -0.06
C TYR A 257 5.04 28.85 0.33
N LYS A 258 3.89 28.67 -0.34
CA LYS A 258 2.63 29.40 -0.05
C LYS A 258 1.67 28.68 0.91
N GLY A 259 2.11 27.64 1.63
CA GLY A 259 1.37 27.12 2.79
C GLY A 259 0.52 25.86 2.59
N GLU A 260 0.86 24.98 1.64
CA GLU A 260 0.28 23.62 1.61
C GLU A 260 1.38 22.55 1.51
N ASN A 261 1.43 21.66 2.52
CA ASN A 261 2.32 20.50 2.59
C ASN A 261 1.99 19.45 1.51
N ARG A 262 2.39 19.68 0.27
CA ARG A 262 2.25 18.71 -0.82
C ARG A 262 3.60 18.46 -1.51
N ILE A 263 4.43 17.64 -0.86
CA ILE A 263 5.70 17.19 -1.41
C ILE A 263 5.49 16.24 -2.61
N LEU A 264 6.25 16.57 -3.66
CA LEU A 264 6.75 15.85 -4.82
C LEU A 264 6.02 14.55 -5.21
N ILE A 265 5.54 14.58 -6.45
CA ILE A 265 5.03 13.43 -7.15
C ILE A 265 6.25 12.72 -7.74
N VAL A 266 6.66 11.63 -7.09
CA VAL A 266 7.44 10.56 -7.74
C VAL A 266 6.42 9.84 -8.63
N ILE A 267 6.18 10.42 -9.81
CA ILE A 267 5.44 9.74 -10.87
C ILE A 267 6.38 8.64 -11.32
N TYR A 268 6.13 7.43 -10.83
CA TYR A 268 7.02 6.27 -10.93
C TYR A 268 8.34 6.39 -10.13
N HIS A 269 8.70 5.32 -9.42
CA HIS A 269 10.08 5.06 -8.96
C HIS A 269 10.98 4.73 -10.17
N HIS A 270 10.99 5.61 -11.16
CA HIS A 270 11.93 5.62 -12.26
C HIS A 270 12.67 6.97 -12.17
N PRO A 271 14.02 7.00 -12.19
CA PRO A 271 14.76 8.25 -12.23
C PRO A 271 14.26 9.16 -13.36
N ILE A 272 14.37 10.47 -13.13
CA ILE A 272 13.99 11.59 -14.02
C ILE A 272 14.51 11.44 -15.46
N GLU A 273 15.48 10.57 -15.65
CA GLU A 273 16.15 10.22 -16.90
C GLU A 273 15.26 9.52 -17.96
N LYS A 274 14.02 9.12 -17.65
CA LYS A 274 13.11 8.46 -18.62
C LYS A 274 11.75 9.14 -18.86
N LEU A 275 11.60 10.39 -18.44
CA LEU A 275 10.62 11.31 -19.04
C LEU A 275 11.25 12.01 -20.24
#